data_AF-A0A926N2D6-F1
#
_entry.id   AF-A0A926N2D6-F1
#
_cell.length_a   1.000
_cell.length_b   1.000
_cell.length_c   1.000
_cell.angle_alpha   90.00
_cell.angle_beta   90.00
_cell.angle_gamma   90.00
#
_symmetry.space_group_name_H-M   'P 1'
#
loop_
_entity.id
_entity.type
_entity.pdbx_description
1 polymer ?
#
loop_
_entity_poly.entity_id
_entity_poly.type
_entity_poly.pdbx_seq_one_letter_code
_entity_poly.pdbx_strand_id
1 'polypeptide(L)'
;MENEVVSPCISICKTDPVTGFCYGCARTNDEKIIWKRENTTKEWKNKNLEEIVLRMKGWQLDTFKESYKHKLDKGISLFKKNLLETK
;
A
#
# COMPACT_ATOMS: atom_id res chain seq x y z
N MET A 1 -18.92 -2.53 -10.64
CA MET A 1 -17.97 -2.13 -9.57
C MET A 1 -16.59 -1.94 -10.18
N GLU A 2 -16.44 -1.00 -11.10
CA GLU A 2 -15.30 -0.99 -12.05
C GLU A 2 -14.37 0.21 -11.85
N ASN A 3 -14.34 0.75 -10.62
CA ASN A 3 -13.95 2.14 -10.46
C ASN A 3 -13.34 2.48 -9.09
N GLU A 4 -13.01 1.48 -8.28
CA GLU A 4 -12.43 1.70 -6.95
C GLU A 4 -10.92 1.53 -6.96
N VAL A 5 -10.20 2.55 -6.47
CA VAL A 5 -8.74 2.52 -6.38
C VAL A 5 -8.32 1.52 -5.30
N VAL A 6 -7.63 0.45 -5.69
CA VAL A 6 -7.19 -0.61 -4.78
C VAL A 6 -6.22 -0.06 -3.74
N SER A 7 -6.38 -0.47 -2.48
CA SER A 7 -5.50 0.01 -1.41
C SER A 7 -4.05 -0.47 -1.59
N PRO A 8 -3.03 0.40 -1.45
CA PRO A 8 -1.61 0.02 -1.55
C PRO A 8 -1.08 -0.76 -0.35
N CYS A 9 -1.91 -1.07 0.66
CA CYS A 9 -1.46 -1.90 1.77
C CYS A 9 -1.09 -3.31 1.28
N ILE A 10 0.17 -3.72 1.48
CA ILE A 10 0.67 -5.07 1.15
C ILE A 10 0.67 -6.03 2.35
N SER A 11 -0.13 -5.74 3.39
CA SER A 11 -0.23 -6.54 4.63
C SER A 11 1.03 -6.59 5.50
N ILE A 12 2.02 -5.73 5.21
CA ILE A 12 3.16 -5.43 6.08
C ILE A 12 2.91 -4.04 6.67
N CYS A 13 2.62 -3.95 7.97
CA CYS A 13 2.31 -2.69 8.63
C CYS A 13 3.24 -2.45 9.82
N LYS A 14 4.37 -1.81 9.55
CA LYS A 14 5.30 -1.32 10.57
C LYS A 14 5.74 0.09 10.19
N THR A 15 5.64 1.03 11.11
CA THR A 15 5.96 2.44 10.87
C THR A 15 7.38 2.73 11.35
N ASP A 16 8.16 3.40 10.52
CA ASP A 16 9.46 3.95 10.89
C ASP A 16 9.26 5.13 11.86
N PRO A 17 9.81 5.10 13.09
CA PRO A 17 9.67 6.17 14.06
C PRO A 17 10.39 7.47 13.67
N VAL A 18 11.36 7.42 12.73
CA VAL A 18 12.12 8.61 12.31
C VAL A 18 11.37 9.35 11.20
N THR A 19 10.94 8.65 10.16
CA THR A 19 10.28 9.28 9.00
C THR A 19 8.76 9.34 9.12
N GLY A 20 8.15 8.52 9.98
CA GLY A 20 6.70 8.38 10.10
C GLY A 20 6.06 7.55 8.98
N PHE A 21 6.85 6.97 8.07
CA PHE A 21 6.34 6.19 6.94
C PHE A 21 6.23 4.69 7.28
N CYS A 22 5.21 4.04 6.72
CA CYS A 22 5.08 2.59 6.80
C CYS A 22 6.14 1.90 5.92
N TYR A 23 6.93 0.97 6.48
CA TYR A 23 7.91 0.19 5.70
C TYR A 23 7.28 -0.55 4.52
N GLY A 24 6.03 -1.00 4.65
CA GLY A 24 5.35 -1.76 3.59
C GLY A 24 4.71 -0.93 2.48
N CYS A 25 4.30 0.31 2.73
CA CYS A 25 3.57 1.10 1.72
C CYS A 25 3.86 2.61 1.73
N ALA A 26 4.86 3.04 2.50
CA ALA A 26 5.29 4.43 2.70
C ALA A 26 4.21 5.47 3.08
N ARG A 27 2.99 5.02 3.39
CA ARG A 27 1.94 5.87 3.95
C ARG A 27 2.21 6.18 5.42
N THR A 28 1.98 7.43 5.78
CA THR A 28 1.82 7.92 7.15
C THR A 28 0.54 7.36 7.78
N ASN A 29 0.37 7.55 9.09
CA ASN A 29 -0.86 7.13 9.76
C ASN A 29 -2.07 7.98 9.33
N ASP A 30 -1.89 9.28 9.11
CA ASP A 30 -2.97 10.18 8.67
C ASP A 30 -3.47 9.80 7.28
N GLU A 31 -2.58 9.48 6.35
CA GLU A 31 -2.96 9.00 5.02
C GLU A 31 -3.71 7.67 5.07
N LYS A 32 -3.38 6.77 6.01
CA LYS A 32 -4.14 5.53 6.22
C LYS A 32 -5.56 5.83 6.71
N ILE A 33 -5.73 6.84 7.56
CA ILE A 33 -7.05 7.28 8.04
C ILE A 33 -7.83 7.92 6.89
N ILE A 34 -7.25 8.87 6.18
CA ILE A 34 -7.87 9.54 5.03
C ILE A 34 -8.30 8.51 3.99
N TRP A 35 -7.44 7.54 3.64
CA TRP A 35 -7.78 6.48 2.68
C TRP A 35 -9.07 5.73 3.01
N LYS A 36 -9.34 5.51 4.31
CA LYS A 36 -10.53 4.77 4.80
C LYS A 36 -11.80 5.61 4.89
N ARG A 37 -11.70 6.94 4.79
CA ARG A 37 -12.88 7.81 4.84
C ARG A 37 -13.71 7.63 3.58
N GLU A 38 -15.03 7.59 3.74
CA GLU A 38 -15.99 7.41 2.64
C GLU A 38 -15.96 8.58 1.65
N ASN A 39 -15.68 9.79 2.14
CA ASN A 39 -15.62 11.00 1.32
C ASN A 39 -14.27 11.25 0.62
N THR A 40 -13.31 10.33 0.73
CA THR A 40 -12.01 10.49 0.09
C THR A 40 -12.10 10.22 -1.40
N THR A 41 -11.74 11.24 -2.19
CA THR A 41 -11.89 11.21 -3.65
C THR A 41 -10.88 10.27 -4.32
N LYS A 42 -11.18 9.85 -5.55
CA LYS A 42 -10.27 9.00 -6.32
C LYS A 42 -9.00 9.75 -6.72
N GLU A 43 -9.11 11.04 -7.01
CA GLU A 43 -7.99 11.92 -7.33
C GLU A 43 -7.00 11.95 -6.18
N TRP A 44 -7.49 12.08 -4.94
CA TRP A 44 -6.64 12.01 -3.76
C TRP A 44 -5.95 10.64 -3.63
N LYS A 45 -6.70 9.54 -3.83
CA LYS A 45 -6.13 8.18 -3.77
C LYS A 45 -5.04 7.95 -4.81
N ASN A 46 -5.24 8.42 -6.04
CA ASN A 46 -4.25 8.32 -7.11
C ASN A 46 -3.00 9.16 -6.81
N LYS A 47 -3.18 10.41 -6.38
CA LYS A 47 -2.07 11.26 -5.96
C LYS A 47 -1.28 10.64 -4.79
N ASN A 48 -1.98 10.08 -3.81
CA ASN A 48 -1.34 9.39 -2.69
C ASN A 48 -0.52 8.18 -3.15
N LEU A 49 -1.01 7.41 -4.14
CA LEU A 49 -0.28 6.30 -4.74
C LEU A 49 1.02 6.76 -5.41
N GLU A 50 0.99 7.86 -6.16
CA GLU A 50 2.19 8.44 -6.78
C GLU A 50 3.20 8.89 -5.71
N GLU A 51 2.73 9.61 -4.69
CA GLU A 51 3.58 10.12 -3.61
C GLU A 51 4.27 9.00 -2.83
N ILE A 52 3.54 7.94 -2.46
CA ILE A 52 4.15 6.84 -1.69
C ILE A 52 5.23 6.11 -2.49
N VAL A 53 5.03 5.96 -3.80
CA VAL A 53 6.00 5.32 -4.70
C VAL A 53 7.28 6.15 -4.76
N LEU A 54 7.18 7.47 -4.79
CA LEU A 54 8.34 8.38 -4.79
C LEU A 54 9.12 8.38 -3.46
N ARG A 55 8.46 8.03 -2.33
CA ARG A 55 9.11 7.92 -1.01
C ARG A 55 9.98 6.67 -0.88
N MET A 56 9.68 5.61 -1.64
CA MET A 56 10.38 4.33 -1.58
C MET A 56 11.56 4.29 -2.56
N LYS A 57 12.62 3.56 -2.21
CA LYS A 57 13.82 3.37 -3.06
C LYS A 57 14.37 1.96 -2.93
N GLY A 58 15.14 1.53 -3.92
CA GLY A 58 15.82 0.23 -3.94
C GLY A 58 14.86 -0.95 -3.68
N TRP A 59 15.33 -1.91 -2.89
CA TRP A 59 14.59 -3.16 -2.62
C TRP A 59 13.18 -2.95 -2.06
N GLN A 60 12.96 -1.88 -1.28
CA GLN A 60 11.66 -1.55 -0.73
C GLN A 60 10.66 -1.22 -1.85
N LEU A 61 11.08 -0.40 -2.81
CA LEU A 61 10.27 0.00 -3.96
C LEU A 61 9.95 -1.21 -4.85
N ASP A 62 10.96 -2.04 -5.14
CA ASP A 62 10.80 -3.21 -6.01
C ASP A 62 9.83 -4.22 -5.38
N THR A 63 10.03 -4.52 -4.09
CA THR A 63 9.16 -5.43 -3.32
C THR A 63 7.73 -4.91 -3.23
N PHE A 64 7.56 -3.61 -3.01
CA PHE A 64 6.24 -2.97 -2.99
C PHE A 64 5.54 -3.13 -4.35
N LYS A 65 6.23 -2.80 -5.45
CA LYS A 65 5.67 -2.89 -6.81
C LYS A 65 5.22 -4.31 -7.13
N GLU A 66 6.06 -5.29 -6.85
CA GLU A 66 5.74 -6.71 -7.10
C GLU A 66 4.53 -7.16 -6.25
N SER A 67 4.56 -6.85 -4.95
CA SER A 67 3.47 -7.21 -4.03
C SER A 67 2.15 -6.52 -4.37
N TYR A 68 2.21 -5.26 -4.78
CA TYR A 68 1.03 -4.48 -5.16
C TYR A 68 0.47 -4.93 -6.50
N LYS A 69 1.32 -5.20 -7.51
CA LYS A 69 0.90 -5.82 -8.77
C LYS A 69 0.19 -7.15 -8.54
N HIS A 70 0.79 -8.04 -7.74
CA HIS A 70 0.15 -9.30 -7.38
C HIS A 70 -1.22 -9.08 -6.70
N LYS A 71 -1.35 -8.05 -5.86
CA LYS A 71 -2.63 -7.70 -5.24
C LYS A 71 -3.67 -7.19 -6.22
N LEU A 72 -3.27 -6.40 -7.21
CA LEU A 72 -4.16 -5.95 -8.29
C LEU A 72 -4.67 -7.15 -9.10
N ASP A 73 -3.78 -8.10 -9.42
CA ASP A 73 -4.10 -9.25 -10.28
C ASP A 73 -4.85 -10.38 -9.54
N LYS A 74 -4.55 -10.59 -8.25
CA LYS A 74 -5.00 -11.75 -7.45
C LYS A 74 -5.82 -11.39 -6.21
N GLY A 75 -6.02 -10.11 -5.92
CA GLY A 75 -6.77 -9.63 -4.76
C GLY A 75 -6.02 -9.65 -3.42
N ILE A 76 -4.86 -10.30 -3.32
CA ILE A 76 -4.04 -10.40 -2.10
C ILE A 76 -2.56 -10.07 -2.37
N SER A 77 -1.86 -9.52 -1.38
CA SER A 77 -0.41 -9.29 -1.49
C SER A 77 0.39 -10.59 -1.36
N LEU A 78 1.64 -10.58 -1.83
CA LEU A 78 2.56 -11.71 -1.70
C LEU A 78 2.74 -12.15 -0.24
N PHE A 79 2.93 -11.20 0.68
CA PHE A 79 3.05 -11.51 2.11
C PHE A 79 1.78 -12.21 2.66
N LYS A 80 0.59 -11.72 2.28
CA LYS A 80 -0.67 -12.33 2.72
C LYS A 80 -0.86 -13.72 2.12
N LYS A 81 -0.47 -13.92 0.85
CA LYS A 81 -0.47 -15.22 0.18
C LYS A 81 0.39 -16.22 0.94
N ASN A 82 1.64 -15.87 1.22
CA ASN A 82 2.56 -16.75 1.95
C ASN A 82 2.01 -17.14 3.33
N LEU A 83 1.46 -16.17 4.09
CA LEU A 83 0.83 -16.44 5.39
C LEU A 83 -0.37 -17.41 5.32
N LEU A 84 -1.04 -17.53 4.18
CA LEU A 84 -2.16 -18.46 3.98
C LEU A 84 -1.67 -19.84 3.56
N GLU A 85 -0.55 -19.93 2.84
CA GLU A 85 0.06 -21.18 2.38
C GLU A 85 0.87 -21.89 3.47
N THR A 86 1.40 -21.14 4.45
CA THR A 86 2.19 -21.68 5.57
C THR A 86 1.36 -21.97 6.83
N LYS A 87 0.04 -21.87 6.75
CA LYS A 87 -0.89 -22.23 7.82
C LYS A 87 -1.42 -23.64 7.61
#